data_AF-L7MTB3-F1
#
_entry.id   AF-L7MTB3-F1
#
_cell.length_a   1.000
_cell.length_b   1.000
_cell.length_c   1.000
_cell.angle_alpha   90.00
_cell.angle_beta   90.00
_cell.angle_gamma   90.00
#
_symmetry.space_group_name_H-M   'P 1'
#
loop_
_entity.id
_entity.type
_entity.pdbx_description
1 polymer ?
#
loop_
_entity_poly.entity_id
_entity_poly.type
_entity_poly.pdbx_seq_one_letter_code
_entity_poly.pdbx_strand_id
1 'polypeptide(L)' 'VEVQYKTLPGWNTDTSNARTFKELPVNAQNYVRFIEDELQVPVKWIGVGKSRESMIQLF' A
#
# COMPACT_ATOMS: atom_id res chain seq x y z
N VAL A 1 -23.30 -15.50 4.84
CA VAL A 1 -21.98 -15.08 5.35
C VAL A 1 -22.06 -13.61 5.66
N GLU A 2 -21.74 -13.20 6.88
CA GLU A 2 -21.62 -11.78 7.25
C GLU A 2 -20.14 -11.40 7.31
N VAL A 3 -19.79 -10.31 6.64
CA VAL A 3 -18.39 -9.86 6.54
C VAL A 3 -18.04 -9.08 7.80
N GLN A 4 -16.94 -9.47 8.45
CA GLN A 4 -16.35 -8.72 9.54
C GLN A 4 -15.29 -7.76 8.96
N TYR A 5 -15.50 -6.46 9.15
CA TYR A 5 -14.63 -5.43 8.59
C TYR A 5 -13.63 -4.92 9.63
N LYS A 6 -12.45 -4.51 9.14
CA LYS A 6 -11.45 -3.78 9.93
C LYS A 6 -11.26 -2.40 9.34
N THR A 7 -11.43 -1.37 10.15
CA THR A 7 -11.24 0.03 9.74
C THR A 7 -9.80 0.45 9.96
N LEU A 8 -9.18 1.01 8.92
CA LEU A 8 -7.82 1.54 8.96
C LEU A 8 -7.84 3.04 8.62
N PRO A 9 -6.94 3.84 9.19
CA PRO A 9 -6.88 5.27 8.90
C PRO A 9 -6.46 5.50 7.44
N GLY A 10 -7.17 6.38 6.75
CA GLY A 10 -6.79 6.81 5.39
C GLY A 10 -5.55 7.71 5.40
N TRP A 11 -4.89 7.84 4.26
CA TRP A 11 -3.73 8.72 4.09
C TRP A 11 -4.06 10.11 3.54
N ASN A 12 -5.25 10.32 2.94
CA ASN A 12 -5.76 11.62 2.47
C ASN A 12 -4.75 12.48 1.69
N THR A 13 -3.82 11.85 0.99
CA THR A 13 -2.70 12.50 0.29
C THR A 13 -2.49 11.77 -1.04
N ASP A 14 -2.09 12.51 -2.07
CA ASP A 14 -1.77 11.90 -3.37
C ASP A 14 -0.48 11.08 -3.29
N THR A 15 -0.55 9.83 -3.77
CA THR A 15 0.58 8.89 -3.84
C THR A 15 1.08 8.66 -5.26
N SER A 16 0.46 9.28 -6.27
CA SER A 16 0.71 9.02 -7.70
C SER A 16 2.16 9.24 -8.15
N ASN A 17 2.86 10.16 -7.47
CA ASN A 17 4.25 10.51 -7.74
C ASN A 17 5.26 9.72 -6.91
N ALA A 18 4.83 8.88 -5.97
CA ALA A 18 5.74 8.05 -5.19
C ALA A 18 6.45 7.02 -6.10
N ARG A 19 7.75 6.86 -5.93
CA ARG A 19 8.60 5.88 -6.62
C ARG A 19 9.32 4.96 -5.65
N THR A 20 9.35 5.31 -4.37
CA THR A 20 9.89 4.44 -3.32
C THR A 20 8.87 4.22 -2.19
N PHE A 21 8.98 3.10 -1.49
CA PHE A 21 8.06 2.79 -0.38
C PHE A 21 8.12 3.85 0.74
N LYS A 22 9.29 4.48 0.94
CA LYS A 22 9.51 5.51 1.96
C LYS A 22 8.81 6.83 1.63
N GLU A 23 8.52 7.10 0.36
CA GLU A 23 7.77 8.28 -0.09
C GLU A 23 6.26 8.13 0.14
N LEU A 24 5.77 6.92 0.37
CA LEU A 24 4.37 6.71 0.69
C LEU A 24 4.05 7.30 2.08
N PRO A 25 2.86 7.89 2.28
CA PRO A 25 2.40 8.31 3.59
C PRO A 25 2.39 7.15 4.59
N VAL A 26 2.63 7.43 5.87
CA VAL A 26 2.71 6.42 6.94
C VAL A 26 1.48 5.51 6.97
N ASN A 27 0.28 6.07 6.78
CA ASN A 27 -0.96 5.29 6.76
C ASN A 27 -1.06 4.35 5.53
N ALA A 28 -0.50 4.74 4.38
CA ALA A 28 -0.43 3.88 3.19
C ALA A 28 0.59 2.75 3.39
N GLN A 29 1.75 3.05 3.99
CA GLN A 29 2.73 2.02 4.35
C GLN A 29 2.13 1.01 5.34
N ASN A 30 1.40 1.49 6.34
CA ASN A 30 0.72 0.64 7.32
C ASN A 30 -0.37 -0.22 6.68
N TYR A 31 -1.06 0.30 5.65
CA TYR A 31 -2.04 -0.48 4.91
C TYR A 31 -1.39 -1.66 4.17
N VAL A 32 -0.22 -1.45 3.55
CA VAL A 32 0.55 -2.53 2.90
C VAL A 32 0.99 -3.56 3.93
N ARG A 33 1.58 -3.12 5.05
CA ARG A 33 2.00 -4.02 6.14
C ARG A 33 0.84 -4.83 6.72
N PHE A 34 -0.33 -4.20 6.88
CA PHE A 34 -1.52 -4.90 7.33
C PHE A 34 -1.87 -6.08 6.40
N ILE A 35 -1.78 -5.90 5.08
CA ILE A 35 -2.04 -6.99 4.13
C ILE A 35 -0.95 -8.07 4.24
N GLU A 36 0.32 -7.67 4.34
CA GLU A 36 1.45 -8.60 4.51
C GLU A 36 1.30 -9.45 5.78
N ASP A 37 0.90 -8.83 6.89
CA ASP A 37 0.72 -9.48 8.18
C ASP A 37 -0.50 -10.42 8.19
N GLU A 38 -1.62 -10.03 7.58
CA GLU A 38 -2.82 -10.88 7.52
C GLU A 38 -2.63 -12.09 6.59
N LEU A 39 -1.86 -11.92 5.50
CA LEU A 39 -1.63 -12.99 4.53
C LEU A 39 -0.33 -13.77 4.77
N GLN A 40 0.56 -13.27 5.63
CA GLN A 40 1.92 -13.80 5.86
C GLN A 40 2.73 -13.91 4.54
N VAL A 41 2.49 -12.99 3.60
CA VAL A 41 3.13 -12.95 2.28
C VAL A 41 3.64 -11.54 2.01
N PRO A 42 4.92 -11.36 1.65
CA PRO A 42 5.46 -10.04 1.39
C PRO A 42 4.95 -9.46 0.06
N VAL A 43 4.63 -8.17 0.07
CA VAL A 43 4.22 -7.41 -1.11
C VAL A 43 5.48 -6.97 -1.85
N LYS A 44 5.62 -7.47 -3.08
CA LYS A 44 6.77 -7.13 -3.94
C LYS A 44 6.59 -5.81 -4.69
N TRP A 45 5.36 -5.54 -5.14
CA TRP A 45 5.06 -4.39 -5.97
C TRP A 45 3.80 -3.65 -5.52
N ILE A 46 3.86 -2.31 -5.53
CA ILE A 46 2.73 -1.42 -5.22
C ILE A 46 2.46 -0.50 -6.40
N GLY A 47 1.23 -0.55 -6.94
CA GLY A 47 0.80 0.33 -8.03
C GLY A 47 0.28 1.65 -7.49
N VAL A 48 0.86 2.76 -7.91
CA VAL A 48 0.44 4.11 -7.50
C VAL A 48 -0.17 4.92 -8.64
N GLY A 49 -0.24 4.38 -9.86
CA GLY A 49 -0.79 5.08 -11.02
C GLY A 49 -0.92 4.19 -12.24
N LYS A 50 -1.36 4.78 -13.37
CA LYS A 50 -1.62 4.04 -14.62
C LYS A 50 -0.37 3.75 -15.45
N SER A 51 0.69 4.54 -15.27
CA SER A 51 1.93 4.38 -16.04
C SER A 51 2.72 3.17 -15.55
N ARG A 52 3.51 2.56 -16.43
CA ARG A 52 4.45 1.49 -16.07
C ARG A 52 5.46 1.93 -15.00
N GLU A 53 5.83 3.21 -15.02
CA GLU A 53 6.74 3.82 -14.04
C GLU A 53 6.07 4.12 -12.69
N SER A 54 4.73 4.09 -12.64
CA SER A 54 3.95 4.26 -11.42
C SER A 54 3.84 2.95 -10.64
N MET A 55 4.94 2.20 -10.56
CA MET A 55 5.06 0.94 -9.82
C MET A 55 6.26 1.00 -8.89
N ILE A 56 6.03 0.81 -7.60
CA ILE A 56 7.07 0.77 -6.57
C ILE A 56 7.47 -0.70 -6.37
N GLN A 57 8.76 -1.00 -6.48
CA GLN A 57 9.33 -2.32 -6.15
C GLN A 57 10.02 -2.26 -4.78
N LEU A 58 9.71 -3.20 -3.88
CA LEU A 58 10.29 -3.22 -2.53
C LEU A 58 11.59 -4.02 -2.43
N PHE A 59 11.69 -5.12 -3.19
CA PHE A 59 12.84 -6.04 -3.24
C PHE A 59 12.87 -6.83 -4.55
#